data_AF-A0A3B3S6E5-F1
#
_entry.id   AF-A0A3B3S6E5-F1
#
_cell.length_a   1.000
_cell.length_b   1.000
_cell.length_c   1.000
_cell.angle_alpha   90.00
_cell.angle_beta   90.00
_cell.angle_gamma   90.00
#
_symmetry.space_group_name_H-M   'P 1'
#
loop_
_entity.id
_entity.type
_entity.pdbx_description
1 polymer ?
#
loop_
_entity_poly.entity_id
_entity_poly.type
_entity_poly.pdbx_seq_one_letter_code
_entity_poly.pdbx_strand_id
1 'polypeptide(L)'
;MEDTTEFMESEKPSSLQHCRASTSITVACNWILELVSGNKHLFIPDVVETSNMREYRFQMKHPGRFFCCVTGLVFVMKSSGEVTYSFCSWEKAPKTPGSWRLAGPHITIECPQGILKELHLPHCEMSADDNLAVAHVTKDNMEILQPQKVTDTHVVISITDLSIFVLIKRKILPKVKGQVLLLQRPGDKILNVFLLPANVPPDQVHQQEQQKQNILIHTSSKCKFKHKELYRMSSDHEAIRWIQPKNEEFEYSFDQTIYPTFEVFLERDEGMVELSILEDRSGKDVWQRIVILKGAVPPSPSTTHSGVAFVAQHRDAIIQRVSLIDPILDNLHKHIEGEKYSYIRAASTSQEKMRRLYEVLNTDRLKELFFDSLKKNERSLVSNLFGL
;
A
#
# COMPACT_ATOMS: atom_id res chain seq x y z
N MET A 1 37.24 -35.47 -22.43
CA MET A 1 36.11 -36.10 -21.73
C MET A 1 36.31 -35.82 -20.26
N GLU A 2 35.32 -35.18 -19.65
CA GLU A 2 34.80 -35.38 -18.27
C GLU A 2 35.80 -35.61 -17.11
N ASP A 3 35.59 -35.13 -15.89
CA ASP A 3 34.63 -34.20 -15.28
C ASP A 3 35.10 -33.99 -13.81
N THR A 4 34.58 -32.91 -13.21
CA THR A 4 34.28 -32.65 -11.78
C THR A 4 35.17 -33.21 -10.64
N THR A 5 35.65 -32.32 -9.77
CA THR A 5 35.01 -31.96 -8.47
C THR A 5 35.94 -31.04 -7.68
N GLU A 6 35.50 -29.84 -7.28
CA GLU A 6 35.79 -29.34 -5.94
C GLU A 6 34.86 -28.20 -5.50
N PHE A 7 34.59 -28.23 -4.19
CA PHE A 7 33.49 -27.62 -3.47
C PHE A 7 33.72 -26.14 -3.11
N MET A 8 32.59 -25.51 -2.79
CA MET A 8 32.37 -24.15 -2.32
C MET A 8 33.18 -23.76 -1.08
N GLU A 9 33.71 -22.53 -1.06
CA GLU A 9 33.75 -21.69 0.15
C GLU A 9 33.30 -20.27 -0.19
N SER A 10 32.30 -19.80 0.57
CA SER A 10 31.64 -18.51 0.44
C SER A 10 32.21 -17.51 1.45
N GLU A 11 32.82 -16.43 0.98
CA GLU A 11 33.18 -15.27 1.81
C GLU A 11 31.98 -14.33 2.02
N LYS A 12 31.77 -13.96 3.29
CA LYS A 12 30.77 -12.98 3.79
C LYS A 12 31.14 -11.54 3.37
N PRO A 13 30.14 -10.65 3.18
CA PRO A 13 30.33 -9.22 3.43
C PRO A 13 29.65 -8.76 4.73
N SER A 14 30.36 -7.84 5.37
CA SER A 14 30.17 -7.25 6.70
C SER A 14 29.07 -6.19 6.81
N SER A 15 28.44 -6.16 7.99
CA SER A 15 27.90 -5.02 8.75
C SER A 15 27.12 -3.91 8.01
N LEU A 16 25.79 -3.96 8.15
CA LEU A 16 24.85 -2.86 7.93
C LEU A 16 24.95 -1.83 9.07
N GLN A 17 25.28 -0.58 8.74
CA GLN A 17 25.17 0.57 9.65
C GLN A 17 23.83 1.28 9.44
N HIS A 18 23.28 1.77 10.55
CA HIS A 18 21.96 2.35 10.75
C HIS A 18 21.58 3.51 9.82
N CYS A 19 20.35 3.45 9.30
CA CYS A 19 19.49 4.62 9.08
C CYS A 19 18.09 4.32 9.66
N ARG A 20 17.62 5.16 10.60
CA ARG A 20 16.25 5.12 11.13
C ARG A 20 15.30 5.71 10.08
N ALA A 21 14.40 4.90 9.54
CA ALA A 21 13.25 5.38 8.77
C ALA A 21 12.01 5.42 9.69
N SER A 22 11.29 6.55 9.70
CA SER A 22 9.97 6.69 10.30
C SER A 22 8.98 5.78 9.58
N THR A 23 8.19 5.02 10.34
CA THR A 23 7.24 4.01 9.83
C THR A 23 5.89 4.66 9.56
N SER A 24 5.60 5.03 8.30
CA SER A 24 4.22 5.24 7.84
C SER A 24 3.68 3.93 7.27
N ILE A 25 2.42 3.60 7.56
CA ILE A 25 1.76 2.38 7.11
C ILE A 25 1.50 2.49 5.61
N THR A 26 2.22 1.70 4.81
CA THR A 26 2.00 1.61 3.37
C THR A 26 0.75 0.79 3.09
N VAL A 27 -0.22 1.36 2.36
CA VAL A 27 -1.44 0.63 1.99
C VAL A 27 -1.18 -0.22 0.74
N ALA A 28 -0.80 -1.48 0.92
CA ALA A 28 -0.82 -2.45 -0.18
C ALA A 28 -2.28 -2.82 -0.50
N CYS A 29 -2.74 -2.50 -1.71
CA CYS A 29 -4.10 -2.79 -2.13
C CYS A 29 -4.20 -4.11 -2.93
N ASN A 30 -5.21 -4.93 -2.62
CA ASN A 30 -5.44 -6.24 -3.25
C ASN A 30 -5.58 -6.17 -4.79
N TRP A 31 -6.07 -5.05 -5.36
CA TRP A 31 -6.21 -4.93 -6.82
C TRP A 31 -4.86 -4.76 -7.55
N ILE A 32 -3.84 -4.21 -6.90
CA ILE A 32 -2.48 -4.11 -7.45
C ILE A 32 -1.86 -5.50 -7.48
N LEU A 33 -2.04 -6.31 -6.43
CA LEU A 33 -1.59 -7.70 -6.40
C LEU A 33 -2.15 -8.52 -7.57
N GLU A 34 -3.40 -8.26 -7.99
CA GLU A 34 -3.96 -8.87 -9.20
C GLU A 34 -3.34 -8.32 -10.50
N LEU A 35 -3.07 -7.01 -10.58
CA LEU A 35 -2.39 -6.38 -11.73
C LEU A 35 -0.95 -6.86 -11.91
N VAL A 36 -0.28 -7.16 -10.81
CA VAL A 36 1.11 -7.60 -10.80
C VAL A 36 1.25 -9.12 -10.59
N SER A 37 0.13 -9.84 -10.51
CA SER A 37 0.11 -11.30 -10.33
C SER A 37 0.88 -11.97 -11.48
N GLY A 38 1.84 -12.84 -11.12
CA GLY A 38 2.73 -13.51 -12.07
C GLY A 38 4.05 -12.77 -12.39
N ASN A 39 4.28 -11.56 -11.86
CA ASN A 39 5.58 -10.90 -11.99
C ASN A 39 6.56 -11.41 -10.93
N LYS A 40 7.81 -11.69 -11.34
CA LYS A 40 8.85 -12.28 -10.47
C LYS A 40 9.51 -11.30 -9.49
N HIS A 41 9.42 -10.00 -9.77
CA HIS A 41 10.15 -8.97 -9.03
C HIS A 41 9.19 -7.90 -8.52
N LEU A 42 8.36 -8.30 -7.55
CA LEU A 42 7.49 -7.39 -6.81
C LEU A 42 8.29 -6.70 -5.70
N PHE A 43 7.97 -5.44 -5.41
CA PHE A 43 8.50 -4.75 -4.25
C PHE A 43 7.44 -3.86 -3.58
N ILE A 44 7.62 -3.66 -2.28
CA ILE A 44 6.92 -2.65 -1.50
C ILE A 44 7.95 -1.54 -1.23
N PRO A 45 7.70 -0.29 -1.64
CA PRO A 45 8.60 0.82 -1.36
C PRO A 45 8.61 1.16 0.13
N ASP A 46 9.76 1.64 0.61
CA ASP A 46 9.81 2.35 1.89
C ASP A 46 9.10 3.70 1.73
N VAL A 47 8.22 4.05 2.66
CA VAL A 47 7.45 5.30 2.59
C VAL A 47 7.94 6.28 3.64
N VAL A 48 8.37 7.46 3.17
CA VAL A 48 8.74 8.60 4.01
C VAL A 48 7.67 9.67 3.88
N GLU A 49 7.04 10.00 4.99
CA GLU A 49 5.93 10.95 5.03
C GLU A 49 6.31 12.23 5.77
N THR A 50 5.99 13.36 5.14
CA THR A 50 6.08 14.71 5.71
C THR A 50 4.71 15.37 5.67
N SER A 51 4.55 16.53 6.29
CA SER A 51 3.26 17.25 6.30
C SER A 51 2.74 17.61 4.89
N ASN A 52 3.63 17.70 3.90
CA ASN A 52 3.31 18.25 2.57
C ASN A 52 3.58 17.26 1.43
N MET A 53 4.23 16.12 1.70
CA MET A 53 4.66 15.18 0.67
C MET A 53 4.86 13.79 1.24
N ARG A 54 4.47 12.78 0.45
CA ARG A 54 4.77 11.37 0.67
C ARG A 54 5.74 10.92 -0.41
N GLU A 55 6.90 10.45 0.01
CA GLU A 55 7.96 9.96 -0.85
C GLU A 55 8.08 8.44 -0.69
N TYR A 56 8.30 7.77 -1.80
CA TYR A 56 8.48 6.32 -1.88
C TYR A 56 9.92 6.05 -2.31
N ARG A 57 10.58 5.10 -1.65
CA ARG A 57 11.96 4.72 -1.93
C ARG A 57 12.06 3.24 -2.21
N PHE A 58 12.86 2.89 -3.20
CA PHE A 58 13.13 1.51 -3.56
C PHE A 58 14.61 1.31 -3.84
N GLN A 59 15.23 0.43 -3.06
CA GLN A 59 16.62 0.02 -3.24
C GLN A 59 16.69 -1.40 -3.82
N MET A 60 17.50 -1.56 -4.87
CA MET A 60 17.70 -2.86 -5.53
C MET A 60 19.19 -3.17 -5.70
N LYS A 61 19.52 -4.47 -5.59
CA LYS A 61 20.91 -4.95 -5.61
C LYS A 61 21.35 -5.55 -6.94
N HIS A 62 20.47 -5.59 -7.94
CA HIS A 62 20.75 -6.20 -9.23
C HIS A 62 19.91 -5.54 -10.34
N PRO A 63 20.33 -5.65 -11.62
CA PRO A 63 19.49 -5.25 -12.74
C PRO A 63 18.19 -6.05 -12.77
N GLY A 64 17.15 -5.45 -13.35
CA GLY A 64 15.87 -6.14 -13.49
C GLY A 64 14.71 -5.19 -13.75
N ARG A 65 13.53 -5.79 -13.94
CA ARG A 65 12.25 -5.12 -14.08
C ARG A 65 11.45 -5.32 -12.81
N PHE A 66 11.24 -4.26 -12.05
CA PHE A 66 10.65 -4.30 -10.70
C PHE A 66 9.28 -3.61 -10.66
N PHE A 67 8.30 -4.25 -10.03
CA PHE A 67 6.91 -3.81 -9.99
C PHE A 67 6.53 -3.34 -8.58
N CYS A 68 6.07 -2.09 -8.46
CA CYS A 68 5.63 -1.54 -7.20
C CYS A 68 4.22 -2.02 -6.84
N CYS A 69 4.07 -2.69 -5.70
CA CYS A 69 2.79 -3.21 -5.20
C CYS A 69 1.85 -2.12 -4.64
N VAL A 70 2.28 -0.86 -4.61
CA VAL A 70 1.56 0.26 -3.98
C VAL A 70 1.05 1.25 -5.02
N THR A 71 1.85 1.51 -6.06
CA THR A 71 1.53 2.50 -7.09
C THR A 71 1.34 1.90 -8.47
N GLY A 72 1.68 0.63 -8.66
CA GLY A 72 1.67 -0.02 -9.97
C GLY A 72 2.78 0.43 -10.91
N LEU A 73 3.68 1.35 -10.49
CA LEU A 73 4.82 1.74 -11.31
C LEU A 73 5.77 0.56 -11.55
N VAL A 74 6.40 0.53 -12.73
CA VAL A 74 7.43 -0.45 -13.04
C VAL A 74 8.72 0.25 -13.44
N PHE A 75 9.82 -0.15 -12.81
CA PHE A 75 11.15 0.38 -13.05
C PHE A 75 12.04 -0.69 -13.68
N VAL A 76 12.66 -0.38 -14.82
CA VAL A 76 13.67 -1.24 -15.45
C VAL A 76 15.05 -0.65 -15.18
N MET A 77 15.84 -1.37 -14.38
CA MET A 77 17.12 -0.93 -13.83
C MET A 77 18.29 -1.64 -14.52
N LYS A 78 19.34 -0.89 -14.87
CA LYS A 78 20.57 -1.41 -15.51
C LYS A 78 21.53 -2.08 -14.52
N SER A 79 21.47 -1.74 -13.24
CA SER A 79 22.36 -2.24 -12.19
C SER A 79 21.74 -2.02 -10.81
N SER A 80 22.50 -2.24 -9.74
CA SER A 80 22.10 -1.91 -8.37
C SER A 80 22.04 -0.40 -8.14
N GLY A 81 21.06 0.07 -7.37
CA GLY A 81 20.97 1.47 -6.94
C GLY A 81 19.66 1.76 -6.23
N GLU A 82 19.17 2.98 -6.40
CA GLU A 82 17.98 3.48 -5.73
C GLU A 82 17.09 4.25 -6.71
N VAL A 83 15.78 4.13 -6.51
CA VAL A 83 14.77 5.01 -7.12
C VAL A 83 13.97 5.62 -5.98
N THR A 84 13.84 6.94 -6.01
CA THR A 84 12.88 7.67 -5.18
C THR A 84 11.82 8.27 -6.09
N TYR A 85 10.58 8.31 -5.62
CA TYR A 85 9.51 8.95 -6.37
C TYR A 85 8.44 9.50 -5.43
N SER A 86 7.69 10.47 -5.92
CA SER A 86 6.57 11.07 -5.19
C SER A 86 5.49 11.54 -6.15
N PHE A 87 4.25 11.61 -5.66
CA PHE A 87 3.18 12.26 -6.40
C PHE A 87 3.23 13.76 -6.12
N CYS A 88 3.37 14.58 -7.17
CA CYS A 88 3.47 16.03 -6.97
C CYS A 88 2.17 16.57 -6.37
N SER A 89 2.30 17.57 -5.47
CA SER A 89 1.17 18.44 -5.15
C SER A 89 0.65 19.08 -6.44
N TRP A 90 -0.67 19.02 -6.61
CA TRP A 90 -1.35 19.33 -7.86
C TRP A 90 -1.35 20.83 -8.22
N GLU A 91 -0.90 21.70 -7.31
CA GLU A 91 -0.67 23.14 -7.53
C GLU A 91 0.39 23.43 -8.62
N LYS A 92 1.19 22.41 -9.00
CA LYS A 92 2.26 22.50 -10.01
C LYS A 92 1.95 21.78 -11.31
N ALA A 93 0.67 21.49 -11.61
CA ALA A 93 0.30 20.78 -12.82
C ALA A 93 0.80 21.51 -14.09
N PRO A 94 1.52 20.83 -15.01
CA PRO A 94 1.98 21.44 -16.24
C PRO A 94 0.79 21.77 -17.14
N LYS A 95 0.84 22.92 -17.81
CA LYS A 95 -0.10 23.21 -18.90
C LYS A 95 0.18 22.25 -20.04
N THR A 96 -0.81 21.42 -20.38
CA THR A 96 -0.70 20.51 -21.52
C THR A 96 -0.74 21.30 -22.83
N PRO A 97 0.06 20.92 -23.84
CA PRO A 97 0.16 21.69 -25.08
C PRO A 97 -0.98 21.33 -26.03
N GLY A 98 -1.50 22.32 -26.77
CA GLY A 98 -2.45 22.09 -27.86
C GLY A 98 -3.70 21.33 -27.44
N SER A 99 -3.92 20.15 -28.04
CA SER A 99 -5.10 19.29 -27.82
C SER A 99 -4.91 18.19 -26.77
N TRP A 100 -3.76 18.17 -26.09
CA TRP A 100 -3.48 17.16 -25.06
C TRP A 100 -4.22 17.47 -23.75
N ARG A 101 -4.56 16.42 -23.02
CA ARG A 101 -5.19 16.48 -21.69
C ARG A 101 -4.47 15.52 -20.76
N LEU A 102 -4.52 15.80 -19.46
CA LEU A 102 -3.97 14.89 -18.45
C LEU A 102 -4.71 13.54 -18.48
N ALA A 103 -3.95 12.47 -18.30
CA ALA A 103 -4.42 11.09 -18.33
C ALA A 103 -3.87 10.26 -17.14
N GLY A 104 -3.25 10.91 -16.15
CA GLY A 104 -2.70 10.26 -14.97
C GLY A 104 -2.18 11.25 -13.93
N PRO A 105 -1.75 10.75 -12.76
CA PRO A 105 -1.10 11.58 -11.76
C PRO A 105 0.28 12.05 -12.22
N HIS A 106 0.75 13.16 -11.65
CA HIS A 106 2.11 13.68 -11.84
C HIS A 106 3.07 12.96 -10.89
N ILE A 107 4.17 12.48 -11.44
CA ILE A 107 5.12 11.67 -10.68
C ILE A 107 6.51 12.26 -10.87
N THR A 108 7.11 12.73 -9.77
CA THR A 108 8.53 13.05 -9.74
C THR A 108 9.29 11.76 -9.51
N ILE A 109 10.32 11.50 -10.32
CA ILE A 109 11.18 10.32 -10.17
C ILE A 109 12.63 10.79 -10.13
N GLU A 110 13.37 10.32 -9.15
CA GLU A 110 14.81 10.51 -9.05
C GLU A 110 15.49 9.15 -8.97
N CYS A 111 16.65 9.06 -9.61
CA CYS A 111 17.50 7.89 -9.59
C CYS A 111 18.94 8.40 -9.63
N PRO A 112 19.55 8.68 -8.46
CA PRO A 112 20.82 9.39 -8.38
C PRO A 112 21.95 8.76 -9.20
N GLN A 113 21.90 7.44 -9.40
CA GLN A 113 22.93 6.70 -10.14
C GLN A 113 22.72 6.74 -11.67
N GLY A 114 21.61 7.28 -12.17
CA GLY A 114 21.30 7.35 -13.61
C GLY A 114 21.10 5.98 -14.27
N ILE A 115 20.67 4.98 -13.48
CA ILE A 115 20.58 3.58 -13.90
C ILE A 115 19.17 3.15 -14.33
N LEU A 116 18.17 4.03 -14.15
CA LEU A 116 16.81 3.80 -14.63
C LEU A 116 16.80 3.91 -16.16
N LYS A 117 16.39 2.83 -16.84
CA LYS A 117 16.38 2.73 -18.31
C LYS A 117 14.99 2.91 -18.89
N GLU A 118 14.00 2.24 -18.32
CA GLU A 118 12.62 2.25 -18.81
C GLU A 118 11.67 2.41 -17.62
N LEU A 119 10.62 3.19 -17.84
CA LEU A 119 9.55 3.45 -16.89
C LEU A 119 8.23 2.97 -17.49
N HIS A 120 7.44 2.26 -16.68
CA HIS A 120 6.09 1.88 -17.07
C HIS A 120 5.10 2.62 -16.18
N LEU A 121 4.25 3.42 -16.81
CA LEU A 121 3.23 4.24 -16.17
C LEU A 121 1.85 3.58 -16.32
N PRO A 122 1.11 3.35 -15.23
CA PRO A 122 -0.21 2.73 -15.31
C PRO A 122 -1.22 3.65 -16.01
N HIS A 123 -2.04 3.09 -16.89
CA HIS A 123 -3.19 3.77 -17.48
C HIS A 123 -4.48 2.98 -17.21
N CYS A 124 -5.60 3.65 -17.40
CA CYS A 124 -6.94 3.06 -17.24
C CYS A 124 -7.70 2.91 -18.56
N GLU A 125 -7.10 3.22 -19.70
CA GLU A 125 -7.75 3.05 -21.00
C GLU A 125 -8.16 1.58 -21.26
N MET A 126 -9.28 1.41 -21.98
CA MET A 126 -9.87 0.09 -22.26
C MET A 126 -9.21 -0.65 -23.43
N SER A 127 -8.48 0.06 -24.28
CA SER A 127 -7.70 -0.48 -25.39
C SER A 127 -6.33 0.19 -25.40
N ALA A 128 -5.30 -0.54 -25.83
CA ALA A 128 -4.04 0.07 -26.21
C ALA A 128 -4.33 0.99 -27.39
N ASP A 129 -4.21 2.30 -27.16
CA ASP A 129 -4.58 3.32 -28.13
C ASP A 129 -3.37 4.23 -28.36
N ASP A 130 -3.11 4.56 -29.63
CA ASP A 130 -2.07 5.48 -30.08
C ASP A 130 -2.30 6.93 -29.62
N ASN A 131 -3.37 7.16 -28.85
CA ASN A 131 -3.73 8.45 -28.27
C ASN A 131 -3.01 8.77 -26.94
N LEU A 132 -2.26 7.82 -26.35
CA LEU A 132 -1.50 8.03 -25.13
C LEU A 132 -0.06 8.46 -25.41
N ALA A 133 0.44 9.40 -24.61
CA ALA A 133 1.86 9.76 -24.55
C ALA A 133 2.24 10.15 -23.12
N VAL A 134 3.52 10.46 -22.91
CA VAL A 134 4.01 10.96 -21.62
C VAL A 134 4.55 12.37 -21.82
N ALA A 135 4.05 13.34 -21.06
CA ALA A 135 4.74 14.61 -20.92
C ALA A 135 5.86 14.45 -19.90
N HIS A 136 7.08 14.79 -20.31
CA HIS A 136 8.24 14.91 -19.44
C HIS A 136 8.52 16.40 -19.23
N VAL A 137 8.42 16.84 -17.97
CA VAL A 137 8.43 18.25 -17.60
C VAL A 137 9.65 18.50 -16.73
N THR A 138 10.55 19.34 -17.22
CA THR A 138 11.70 19.83 -16.47
C THR A 138 11.47 21.28 -16.04
N LYS A 139 12.44 21.91 -15.37
CA LYS A 139 12.31 23.29 -14.90
C LYS A 139 12.11 24.28 -16.06
N ASP A 140 12.74 24.03 -17.19
CA ASP A 140 12.88 25.00 -18.28
C ASP A 140 12.15 24.56 -19.56
N ASN A 141 11.68 23.32 -19.64
CA ASN A 141 11.02 22.79 -20.83
C ASN A 141 10.00 21.69 -20.52
N MET A 142 9.11 21.45 -21.47
CA MET A 142 8.25 20.27 -21.49
C MET A 142 8.34 19.62 -22.86
N GLU A 143 8.62 18.32 -22.86
CA GLU A 143 8.63 17.50 -24.07
C GLU A 143 7.56 16.39 -24.01
N ILE A 144 7.18 15.89 -25.18
CA ILE A 144 6.25 14.77 -25.30
C ILE A 144 7.03 13.54 -25.73
N LEU A 145 7.15 12.58 -24.82
CA LEU A 145 7.75 11.28 -25.07
C LEU A 145 6.71 10.35 -25.69
N GLN A 146 7.03 9.82 -26.86
CA GLN A 146 6.21 8.80 -27.52
C GLN A 146 6.42 7.44 -26.83
N PRO A 147 5.35 6.69 -26.55
CA PRO A 147 5.47 5.35 -25.99
C PRO A 147 6.29 4.43 -26.90
N GLN A 148 7.16 3.61 -26.30
CA GLN A 148 7.74 2.45 -27.00
C GLN A 148 6.72 1.33 -27.16
N LYS A 149 5.82 1.22 -26.18
CA LYS A 149 4.75 0.23 -26.16
C LYS A 149 3.62 0.72 -25.25
N VAL A 150 2.38 0.49 -25.68
CA VAL A 150 1.21 0.56 -24.81
C VAL A 150 0.69 -0.86 -24.63
N THR A 151 0.60 -1.29 -23.37
CA THR A 151 0.05 -2.60 -22.99
C THR A 151 -1.41 -2.43 -22.57
N ASP A 152 -2.03 -3.48 -22.05
CA ASP A 152 -3.40 -3.34 -21.51
C ASP A 152 -3.44 -2.44 -20.27
N THR A 153 -2.32 -2.26 -19.56
CA THR A 153 -2.31 -1.62 -18.24
C THR A 153 -1.26 -0.53 -18.08
N HIS A 154 -0.23 -0.50 -18.93
CA HIS A 154 0.88 0.43 -18.83
C HIS A 154 1.33 1.00 -20.16
N VAL A 155 1.75 2.26 -20.13
CA VAL A 155 2.55 2.92 -21.16
C VAL A 155 4.02 2.75 -20.79
N VAL A 156 4.83 2.29 -21.75
CA VAL A 156 6.27 2.06 -21.58
C VAL A 156 7.05 3.14 -22.31
N ILE A 157 7.95 3.81 -21.60
CA ILE A 157 8.88 4.81 -22.15
C ILE A 157 10.32 4.49 -21.75
N SER A 158 11.26 4.87 -22.61
CA SER A 158 12.67 4.94 -22.23
C SER A 158 12.97 6.27 -21.54
N ILE A 159 13.87 6.21 -20.57
CA ILE A 159 14.27 7.33 -19.75
C ILE A 159 15.68 7.75 -20.15
N THR A 160 15.82 9.01 -20.56
CA THR A 160 17.12 9.65 -20.82
C THR A 160 17.45 10.69 -19.75
N ASP A 161 16.43 11.36 -19.24
CA ASP A 161 16.50 12.39 -18.21
C ASP A 161 15.40 12.16 -17.17
N LEU A 162 15.59 12.69 -15.96
CA LEU A 162 14.71 12.48 -14.81
C LEU A 162 14.13 13.79 -14.31
N SER A 163 12.81 13.86 -14.20
CA SER A 163 12.09 14.96 -13.58
C SER A 163 10.65 14.55 -13.28
N ILE A 164 9.67 15.32 -13.76
CA ILE A 164 8.25 15.04 -13.61
C ILE A 164 7.75 14.33 -14.88
N PHE A 165 7.02 13.23 -14.67
CA PHE A 165 6.34 12.49 -15.73
C PHE A 165 4.84 12.51 -15.50
N VAL A 166 4.08 12.71 -16.57
CA VAL A 166 2.61 12.61 -16.53
C VAL A 166 2.06 12.03 -17.82
N LEU A 167 1.11 11.11 -17.69
CA LEU A 167 0.39 10.59 -18.85
C LEU A 167 -0.50 11.67 -19.44
N ILE A 168 -0.49 11.77 -20.76
CA ILE A 168 -1.33 12.69 -21.51
C ILE A 168 -2.07 11.94 -22.62
N LYS A 169 -3.24 12.46 -23.01
CA LYS A 169 -4.02 11.93 -24.12
C LYS A 169 -4.68 12.98 -24.99
N ARG A 170 -4.88 12.66 -26.27
CA ARG A 170 -5.57 13.55 -27.23
C ARG A 170 -7.08 13.38 -27.25
N LYS A 171 -7.56 12.15 -27.06
CA LYS A 171 -8.98 11.80 -27.14
C LYS A 171 -9.46 11.24 -25.81
N ILE A 172 -10.66 11.62 -25.41
CA ILE A 172 -11.33 10.99 -24.28
C ILE A 172 -12.16 9.83 -24.81
N LEU A 173 -11.75 8.61 -24.47
CA LEU A 173 -12.54 7.42 -24.72
C LEU A 173 -13.77 7.41 -23.80
N PRO A 174 -14.91 6.90 -24.27
CA PRO A 174 -16.15 6.94 -23.50
C PRO A 174 -16.11 6.02 -22.29
N LYS A 175 -15.29 4.96 -22.30
CA LYS A 175 -15.20 3.95 -21.23
C LYS A 175 -13.77 3.80 -20.74
N VAL A 176 -13.62 3.71 -19.42
CA VAL A 176 -12.33 3.52 -18.74
C VAL A 176 -12.43 2.42 -17.69
N LYS A 177 -11.28 1.82 -17.38
CA LYS A 177 -11.11 0.96 -16.21
C LYS A 177 -11.25 1.83 -14.96
N GLY A 178 -12.18 1.47 -14.09
CA GLY A 178 -12.46 2.18 -12.86
C GLY A 178 -12.13 1.35 -11.63
N GLN A 179 -12.19 2.02 -10.49
CA GLN A 179 -12.14 1.39 -9.17
C GLN A 179 -13.08 2.11 -8.21
N VAL A 180 -13.58 1.36 -7.22
CA VAL A 180 -14.36 1.86 -6.09
C VAL A 180 -13.50 1.77 -4.83
N LEU A 181 -13.24 2.92 -4.20
CA LEU A 181 -12.52 3.01 -2.93
C LEU A 181 -13.48 3.35 -1.80
N LEU A 182 -13.32 2.70 -0.65
CA LEU A 182 -14.19 2.84 0.51
C LEU A 182 -13.40 3.29 1.74
N LEU A 183 -13.69 4.47 2.27
CA LEU A 183 -13.10 4.97 3.51
C LEU A 183 -14.19 5.19 4.56
N GLN A 184 -14.11 4.48 5.67
CA GLN A 184 -15.07 4.62 6.77
C GLN A 184 -14.63 5.72 7.73
N ARG A 185 -15.57 6.59 8.13
CA ARG A 185 -15.47 7.54 9.23
C ARG A 185 -16.18 6.93 10.45
N PRO A 186 -15.47 6.27 11.39
CA PRO A 186 -16.12 5.52 12.45
C PRO A 186 -16.91 6.40 13.40
N GLY A 187 -16.39 7.61 13.72
CA GLY A 187 -17.05 8.56 14.62
C GLY A 187 -18.35 9.13 14.05
N ASP A 188 -18.38 9.42 12.75
CA ASP A 188 -19.55 10.00 12.08
C ASP A 188 -20.55 8.95 11.58
N LYS A 189 -20.16 7.66 11.61
CA LYS A 189 -20.90 6.54 11.00
C LYS A 189 -21.18 6.78 9.51
N ILE A 190 -20.18 7.30 8.81
CA ILE A 190 -20.22 7.60 7.37
C ILE A 190 -19.25 6.68 6.63
N LEU A 191 -19.68 6.12 5.51
CA LEU A 191 -18.79 5.49 4.53
C LEU A 191 -18.64 6.42 3.32
N ASN A 192 -17.41 6.91 3.10
CA ASN A 192 -17.05 7.61 1.89
C ASN A 192 -16.79 6.61 0.77
N VAL A 193 -17.43 6.84 -0.36
CA VAL A 193 -17.28 6.03 -1.56
C VAL A 193 -16.72 6.90 -2.68
N PHE A 194 -15.60 6.49 -3.24
CA PHE A 194 -14.95 7.20 -4.34
C PHE A 194 -15.03 6.35 -5.60
N LEU A 195 -15.57 6.92 -6.68
CA LEU A 195 -15.45 6.37 -8.03
C LEU A 195 -14.22 6.99 -8.68
N LEU A 196 -13.22 6.18 -8.99
CA LEU A 196 -11.92 6.67 -9.46
C LEU A 196 -11.49 5.95 -10.74
N PRO A 197 -10.69 6.60 -11.59
CA PRO A 197 -9.92 5.89 -12.61
C PRO A 197 -8.99 4.86 -11.97
N ALA A 198 -8.79 3.72 -12.64
CA ALA A 198 -7.94 2.64 -12.14
C ALA A 198 -6.45 3.02 -12.02
N ASN A 199 -6.00 4.12 -12.63
CA ASN A 199 -4.63 4.60 -12.54
C ASN A 199 -4.41 5.70 -11.49
N VAL A 200 -5.41 5.96 -10.64
CA VAL A 200 -5.24 6.75 -9.42
C VAL A 200 -4.85 5.81 -8.26
N PRO A 201 -3.66 5.93 -7.67
CA PRO A 201 -3.26 5.07 -6.55
C PRO A 201 -4.12 5.35 -5.31
N PRO A 202 -4.71 4.33 -4.66
CA PRO A 202 -5.47 4.53 -3.42
C PRO A 202 -4.68 5.21 -2.31
N ASP A 203 -3.36 4.99 -2.27
CA ASP A 203 -2.47 5.60 -1.29
C ASP A 203 -2.47 7.13 -1.40
N GLN A 204 -2.68 7.68 -2.60
CA GLN A 204 -2.83 9.12 -2.83
C GLN A 204 -4.13 9.67 -2.21
N VAL A 205 -5.24 8.93 -2.32
CA VAL A 205 -6.51 9.30 -1.70
C VAL A 205 -6.44 9.14 -0.19
N HIS A 206 -5.80 8.07 0.28
CA HIS A 206 -5.59 7.83 1.69
C HIS A 206 -4.78 8.96 2.34
N GLN A 207 -3.70 9.41 1.69
CA GLN A 207 -2.90 10.54 2.18
C GLN A 207 -3.74 11.82 2.38
N GLN A 208 -4.63 12.15 1.44
CA GLN A 208 -5.51 13.32 1.54
C GLN A 208 -6.47 13.22 2.75
N GLU A 209 -6.87 11.99 3.10
CA GLU A 209 -7.85 11.72 4.15
C GLU A 209 -7.21 11.29 5.48
N GLN A 210 -5.89 11.10 5.54
CA GLN A 210 -5.19 10.52 6.70
C GLN A 210 -5.31 11.38 7.96
N GLN A 211 -5.40 12.71 7.80
CA GLN A 211 -5.63 13.62 8.93
C GLN A 211 -7.00 13.42 9.59
N LYS A 212 -7.95 12.78 8.91
CA LYS A 212 -9.32 12.56 9.38
C LYS A 212 -9.53 11.22 10.09
N GLN A 213 -8.45 10.43 10.28
CA GLN A 213 -8.50 9.10 10.91
C GLN A 213 -9.48 8.12 10.23
N ASN A 214 -9.73 8.32 8.92
CA ASN A 214 -10.60 7.47 8.14
C ASN A 214 -9.96 6.09 7.92
N ILE A 215 -10.76 5.03 8.02
CA ILE A 215 -10.28 3.65 7.87
C ILE A 215 -10.58 3.15 6.46
N LEU A 216 -9.53 2.71 5.76
CA LEU A 216 -9.70 2.01 4.49
C LEU A 216 -10.38 0.65 4.69
N ILE A 217 -11.42 0.42 3.89
CA ILE A 217 -12.10 -0.87 3.80
C ILE A 217 -11.58 -1.61 2.56
N HIS A 218 -10.90 -2.72 2.81
CA HIS A 218 -10.36 -3.56 1.74
C HIS A 218 -11.47 -4.42 1.15
N THR A 219 -11.74 -4.21 -0.14
CA THR A 219 -12.65 -5.03 -0.94
C THR A 219 -12.17 -5.06 -2.40
N SER A 220 -12.74 -5.94 -3.21
CA SER A 220 -12.49 -5.92 -4.65
C SER A 220 -13.07 -4.63 -5.25
N SER A 221 -12.21 -3.80 -5.83
CA SER A 221 -12.57 -2.43 -6.26
C SER A 221 -12.86 -2.30 -7.76
N LYS A 222 -12.35 -3.20 -8.60
CA LYS A 222 -12.35 -3.06 -10.07
C LYS A 222 -13.75 -2.96 -10.66
N CYS A 223 -13.93 -2.01 -11.58
CA CYS A 223 -15.16 -1.81 -12.33
C CYS A 223 -14.86 -1.10 -13.67
N LYS A 224 -15.90 -0.70 -14.41
CA LYS A 224 -15.78 0.07 -15.66
C LYS A 224 -16.75 1.25 -15.59
N PHE A 225 -16.24 2.44 -15.83
CA PHE A 225 -17.05 3.66 -15.87
C PHE A 225 -17.07 4.25 -17.27
N LYS A 226 -18.09 5.05 -17.50
CA LYS A 226 -18.27 5.90 -18.67
C LYS A 226 -18.04 7.36 -18.27
N HIS A 227 -17.24 8.06 -19.07
CA HIS A 227 -16.99 9.49 -18.85
C HIS A 227 -18.28 10.30 -19.06
N LYS A 228 -18.58 11.21 -18.12
CA LYS A 228 -19.78 12.07 -18.10
C LYS A 228 -21.11 11.31 -18.02
N GLU A 229 -21.08 10.10 -17.47
CA GLU A 229 -22.29 9.35 -17.17
C GLU A 229 -22.65 9.54 -15.69
N LEU A 230 -23.95 9.63 -15.41
CA LEU A 230 -24.47 9.68 -14.05
C LEU A 230 -24.50 8.28 -13.45
N TYR A 231 -24.00 8.16 -12.23
CA TYR A 231 -24.09 6.95 -11.42
C TYR A 231 -24.91 7.22 -10.18
N ARG A 232 -25.58 6.19 -9.69
CA ARG A 232 -26.23 6.21 -8.38
C ARG A 232 -25.76 5.04 -7.55
N MET A 233 -25.68 5.25 -6.25
CA MET A 233 -25.39 4.20 -5.29
C MET A 233 -26.69 3.72 -4.64
N SER A 234 -26.79 2.42 -4.40
CA SER A 234 -27.96 1.82 -3.76
C SER A 234 -27.56 0.72 -2.79
N SER A 235 -28.46 0.48 -1.84
CA SER A 235 -28.44 -0.67 -0.95
C SER A 235 -29.84 -0.85 -0.38
N ASP A 236 -30.24 -2.10 -0.19
CA ASP A 236 -31.48 -2.46 0.49
C ASP A 236 -31.21 -2.82 1.97
N HIS A 237 -29.99 -2.57 2.47
CA HIS A 237 -29.60 -2.95 3.82
C HIS A 237 -30.21 -2.00 4.87
N GLU A 238 -30.91 -2.57 5.85
CA GLU A 238 -31.62 -1.83 6.91
C GLU A 238 -30.73 -1.01 7.86
N ALA A 239 -29.41 -1.21 7.82
CA ALA A 239 -28.46 -0.39 8.58
C ALA A 239 -28.14 0.95 7.89
N ILE A 240 -28.48 1.11 6.61
CA ILE A 240 -28.21 2.34 5.85
C ILE A 240 -29.40 3.26 5.97
N ARG A 241 -29.18 4.42 6.60
CA ARG A 241 -30.22 5.43 6.80
C ARG A 241 -30.50 6.19 5.51
N TRP A 242 -29.46 6.63 4.82
CA TRP A 242 -29.55 7.35 3.55
C TRP A 242 -28.18 7.43 2.84
N ILE A 243 -28.22 7.76 1.55
CA ILE A 243 -27.05 7.90 0.68
C ILE A 243 -27.13 9.25 -0.03
N GLN A 244 -26.01 9.97 -0.14
CA GLN A 244 -25.91 11.19 -0.94
C GLN A 244 -24.66 11.26 -1.80
N PRO A 245 -24.70 12.06 -2.88
CA PRO A 245 -25.91 12.58 -3.52
C PRO A 245 -26.74 11.43 -4.12
N LYS A 246 -27.95 11.73 -4.62
CA LYS A 246 -28.81 10.71 -5.24
C LYS A 246 -28.14 10.09 -6.47
N ASN A 247 -27.51 10.93 -7.28
CA ASN A 247 -26.64 10.54 -8.37
C ASN A 247 -25.52 11.57 -8.52
N GLU A 248 -24.43 11.15 -9.13
CA GLU A 248 -23.26 12.00 -9.38
C GLU A 248 -22.65 11.66 -10.74
N GLU A 249 -22.09 12.65 -11.42
CA GLU A 249 -21.45 12.45 -12.72
C GLU A 249 -20.02 11.91 -12.51
N PHE A 250 -19.68 10.80 -13.17
CA PHE A 250 -18.29 10.35 -13.19
C PHE A 250 -17.50 11.13 -14.24
N GLU A 251 -16.66 12.05 -13.77
CA GLU A 251 -15.68 12.72 -14.63
C GLU A 251 -14.34 12.00 -14.61
N TYR A 252 -13.76 11.86 -15.81
CA TYR A 252 -12.41 11.34 -16.00
C TYR A 252 -11.45 12.53 -15.97
N SER A 253 -11.34 13.16 -14.80
CA SER A 253 -10.44 14.26 -14.52
C SER A 253 -9.34 13.81 -13.55
N PHE A 254 -8.17 14.42 -13.67
CA PHE A 254 -7.08 14.30 -12.71
C PHE A 254 -6.94 15.66 -12.01
N ASP A 255 -8.06 16.16 -11.49
CA ASP A 255 -8.16 17.44 -10.81
C ASP A 255 -7.61 17.40 -9.38
N GLN A 256 -7.68 18.56 -8.71
CA GLN A 256 -6.84 18.95 -7.58
C GLN A 256 -7.40 18.59 -6.20
N THR A 257 -8.59 18.00 -6.09
CA THR A 257 -9.08 17.50 -4.80
C THR A 257 -10.00 16.32 -5.05
N ILE A 258 -9.61 15.14 -4.59
CA ILE A 258 -10.47 13.96 -4.71
C ILE A 258 -11.48 14.00 -3.57
N TYR A 259 -12.74 14.26 -3.89
CA TYR A 259 -13.85 14.21 -2.94
C TYR A 259 -14.57 12.85 -3.03
N PRO A 260 -15.20 12.39 -1.94
CA PRO A 260 -16.11 11.25 -2.01
C PRO A 260 -17.18 11.51 -3.07
N THR A 261 -17.39 10.54 -3.96
CA THR A 261 -18.48 10.58 -4.93
C THR A 261 -19.82 10.33 -4.25
N PHE A 262 -19.84 9.46 -3.24
CA PHE A 262 -21.00 9.26 -2.37
C PHE A 262 -20.59 9.18 -0.90
N GLU A 263 -21.54 9.52 -0.03
CA GLU A 263 -21.49 9.33 1.41
C GLU A 263 -22.69 8.47 1.82
N VAL A 264 -22.41 7.35 2.48
CA VAL A 264 -23.43 6.44 3.04
C VAL A 264 -23.49 6.65 4.53
N PHE A 265 -24.68 6.99 5.04
CA PHE A 265 -24.90 7.21 6.46
C PHE A 265 -25.48 5.96 7.09
N LEU A 266 -24.79 5.44 8.10
CA LEU A 266 -25.18 4.24 8.82
C LEU A 266 -25.99 4.64 10.08
N GLU A 267 -27.11 3.95 10.31
CA GLU A 267 -27.95 4.17 11.49
C GLU A 267 -27.40 3.47 12.74
N ARG A 268 -26.74 2.33 12.55
CA ARG A 268 -26.17 1.49 13.61
C ARG A 268 -24.83 0.91 13.16
N ASP A 269 -24.05 0.44 14.13
CA ASP A 269 -22.80 -0.25 13.87
C ASP A 269 -23.13 -1.63 13.30
N GLU A 270 -22.89 -1.78 12.00
CA GLU A 270 -23.17 -3.00 11.24
C GLU A 270 -21.85 -3.69 10.88
N GLY A 271 -21.81 -5.01 10.93
CA GLY A 271 -20.61 -5.76 10.57
C GLY A 271 -20.42 -5.91 9.06
N MET A 272 -21.52 -5.94 8.32
CA MET A 272 -21.54 -6.23 6.89
C MET A 272 -22.70 -5.53 6.18
N VAL A 273 -22.42 -4.89 5.05
CA VAL A 273 -23.45 -4.25 4.20
C VAL A 273 -23.26 -4.63 2.75
N GLU A 274 -24.35 -4.84 2.01
CA GLU A 274 -24.30 -4.96 0.55
C GLU A 274 -24.46 -3.59 -0.09
N LEU A 275 -23.56 -3.24 -1.00
CA LEU A 275 -23.54 -1.95 -1.69
C LEU A 275 -23.46 -2.17 -3.20
N SER A 276 -24.24 -1.40 -3.94
CA SER A 276 -24.26 -1.42 -5.42
C SER A 276 -24.10 -0.02 -5.99
N ILE A 277 -23.42 0.07 -7.14
CA ILE A 277 -23.32 1.26 -7.98
C ILE A 277 -23.89 0.92 -9.34
N LEU A 278 -24.82 1.75 -9.81
CA LEU A 278 -25.57 1.56 -11.05
C LEU A 278 -25.38 2.75 -11.97
N GLU A 279 -25.36 2.48 -13.28
CA GLU A 279 -25.58 3.51 -14.28
C GLU A 279 -27.01 4.06 -14.12
N ASP A 280 -27.17 5.37 -13.92
CA ASP A 280 -28.45 5.99 -13.56
C ASP A 280 -29.53 5.75 -14.64
N ARG A 281 -29.16 5.94 -15.92
CA ARG A 281 -30.10 5.81 -17.05
C ARG A 281 -30.50 4.38 -17.36
N SER A 282 -29.56 3.44 -17.30
CA SER A 282 -29.79 2.06 -17.73
C SER A 282 -30.20 1.14 -16.59
N GLY A 283 -29.97 1.55 -15.33
CA GLY A 283 -30.16 0.71 -14.16
C GLY A 283 -29.18 -0.47 -14.10
N LYS A 284 -28.13 -0.46 -14.93
CA LYS A 284 -27.15 -1.55 -14.98
C LYS A 284 -26.18 -1.45 -13.82
N ASP A 285 -26.04 -2.53 -13.06
CA ASP A 285 -24.98 -2.67 -12.05
C ASP A 285 -23.58 -2.65 -12.69
N VAL A 286 -22.72 -1.78 -12.18
CA VAL A 286 -21.30 -1.71 -12.57
C VAL A 286 -20.36 -2.18 -11.47
N TRP A 287 -20.84 -2.20 -10.23
CA TRP A 287 -20.14 -2.73 -9.06
C TRP A 287 -21.16 -3.09 -7.98
N GLN A 288 -21.08 -4.29 -7.40
CA GLN A 288 -21.95 -4.75 -6.31
C GLN A 288 -21.14 -5.64 -5.39
N ARG A 289 -20.99 -5.30 -4.11
CA ARG A 289 -20.22 -6.12 -3.17
C ARG A 289 -20.83 -6.12 -1.79
N ILE A 290 -20.63 -7.24 -1.12
CA ILE A 290 -20.72 -7.33 0.33
C ILE A 290 -19.43 -6.74 0.92
N VAL A 291 -19.58 -5.77 1.81
CA VAL A 291 -18.51 -5.00 2.43
C VAL A 291 -18.54 -5.21 3.93
N ILE A 292 -17.38 -5.58 4.50
CA ILE A 292 -17.21 -5.74 5.94
C ILE A 292 -16.79 -4.38 6.52
N LEU A 293 -17.65 -3.79 7.33
CA LEU A 293 -17.38 -2.51 8.00
C LEU A 293 -16.63 -2.77 9.30
N LYS A 294 -15.82 -1.81 9.72
CA LYS A 294 -15.16 -1.85 11.02
C LYS A 294 -16.06 -1.13 12.02
N GLY A 295 -16.35 -1.74 13.16
CA GLY A 295 -17.19 -1.10 14.17
C GLY A 295 -16.61 0.24 14.65
N ALA A 296 -17.46 1.14 15.13
CA ALA A 296 -17.06 2.36 15.81
C ALA A 296 -16.33 2.04 17.13
N VAL A 297 -15.10 1.58 17.02
CA VAL A 297 -14.15 1.66 18.13
C VAL A 297 -13.53 3.05 17.99
N PRO A 298 -13.68 3.95 18.97
CA PRO A 298 -12.86 5.16 18.99
C PRO A 298 -11.38 4.74 18.89
N PRO A 299 -10.45 5.62 18.52
CA PRO A 299 -9.04 5.37 18.80
C PRO A 299 -8.80 5.48 20.33
N SER A 300 -9.48 4.66 21.12
CA SER A 300 -8.91 4.10 22.32
C SER A 300 -7.83 3.12 21.88
N PRO A 301 -6.66 3.08 22.54
CA PRO A 301 -5.59 2.14 22.23
C PRO A 301 -6.02 0.72 22.63
N SER A 302 -6.90 0.11 21.84
CA SER A 302 -7.41 -1.24 22.10
C SER A 302 -8.06 -1.89 20.88
N THR A 303 -7.35 -1.91 19.75
CA THR A 303 -7.06 -3.23 19.16
C THR A 303 -5.63 -3.61 19.52
N THR A 304 -5.31 -3.46 20.80
CA THR A 304 -4.33 -4.31 21.44
C THR A 304 -4.92 -5.70 21.31
N HIS A 305 -4.45 -6.49 20.35
CA HIS A 305 -4.29 -7.91 20.68
C HIS A 305 -3.54 -7.88 22.00
N SER A 306 -4.26 -8.11 23.12
CA SER A 306 -3.64 -8.05 24.44
C SER A 306 -2.35 -8.84 24.34
N GLY A 307 -1.23 -8.27 24.80
CA GLY A 307 0.06 -8.97 24.72
C GLY A 307 -0.03 -10.36 25.31
N VAL A 308 -0.90 -10.53 26.31
CA VAL A 308 -1.34 -11.79 26.89
C VAL A 308 -1.89 -12.77 25.84
N ALA A 309 -2.87 -12.32 25.04
CA ALA A 309 -3.51 -13.14 24.02
C ALA A 309 -2.54 -13.51 22.89
N PHE A 310 -1.72 -12.56 22.44
CA PHE A 310 -0.70 -12.81 21.41
C PHE A 310 0.34 -13.85 21.87
N VAL A 311 0.85 -13.68 23.10
CA VAL A 311 1.86 -14.57 23.69
C VAL A 311 1.31 -15.99 23.86
N ALA A 312 0.03 -16.12 24.19
CA ALA A 312 -0.65 -17.42 24.30
C ALA A 312 -0.90 -18.06 22.92
N GLN A 313 -1.44 -17.29 21.97
CA GLN A 313 -1.84 -17.77 20.64
C GLN A 313 -0.65 -18.23 19.79
N HIS A 314 0.48 -17.51 19.86
CA HIS A 314 1.63 -17.76 18.99
C HIS A 314 2.80 -18.49 19.68
N ARG A 315 2.54 -19.16 20.81
CA ARG A 315 3.55 -19.81 21.65
C ARG A 315 4.57 -20.63 20.86
N ASP A 316 4.12 -21.53 20.00
CA ASP A 316 5.02 -22.45 19.29
C ASP A 316 5.89 -21.72 18.26
N ALA A 317 5.32 -20.73 17.56
CA ALA A 317 6.07 -19.93 16.60
C ALA A 317 7.11 -19.04 17.29
N ILE A 318 6.76 -18.48 18.46
CA ILE A 318 7.67 -17.67 19.28
C ILE A 318 8.83 -18.54 19.81
N ILE A 319 8.54 -19.74 20.34
CA ILE A 319 9.58 -20.65 20.84
C ILE A 319 10.56 -21.05 19.73
N GLN A 320 10.08 -21.27 18.51
CA GLN A 320 10.92 -21.74 17.40
C GLN A 320 11.72 -20.64 16.70
N ARG A 321 11.18 -19.41 16.64
CA ARG A 321 11.69 -18.36 15.75
C ARG A 321 12.36 -17.20 16.45
N VAL A 322 12.23 -17.06 17.77
CA VAL A 322 12.97 -16.04 18.53
C VAL A 322 14.45 -16.36 18.53
N SER A 323 15.24 -15.38 18.09
CA SER A 323 16.70 -15.47 17.97
C SER A 323 17.43 -14.66 19.04
N LEU A 324 16.84 -13.55 19.49
CA LEU A 324 17.39 -12.59 20.45
C LEU A 324 16.77 -12.76 21.84
N ILE A 325 16.94 -13.94 22.44
CA ILE A 325 16.33 -14.22 23.75
C ILE A 325 17.02 -13.50 24.92
N ASP A 326 18.35 -13.38 24.93
CA ASP A 326 19.05 -12.80 26.08
C ASP A 326 18.65 -11.30 26.29
N PRO A 327 18.54 -10.45 25.25
CA PRO A 327 17.97 -9.10 25.38
C PRO A 327 16.51 -9.08 25.85
N ILE A 328 15.72 -10.10 25.48
CA ILE A 328 14.34 -10.23 25.93
C ILE A 328 14.29 -10.53 27.43
N LEU A 329 15.14 -11.45 27.88
CA LEU A 329 15.26 -11.88 29.26
C LEU A 329 15.81 -10.75 30.16
N ASP A 330 16.75 -9.95 29.67
CA ASP A 330 17.30 -8.79 30.39
C ASP A 330 16.27 -7.68 30.61
N ASN A 331 15.39 -7.44 29.63
CA ASN A 331 14.26 -6.51 29.81
C ASN A 331 13.29 -7.01 30.91
N LEU A 332 13.18 -8.32 31.10
CA LEU A 332 12.33 -8.95 32.11
C LEU A 332 13.03 -9.15 33.47
N HIS A 333 14.35 -8.96 33.55
CA HIS A 333 15.15 -9.24 34.75
C HIS A 333 14.65 -8.51 36.00
N LYS A 334 14.16 -7.27 35.85
CA LYS A 334 13.62 -6.46 36.97
C LYS A 334 12.26 -6.95 37.50
N HIS A 335 11.63 -7.90 36.78
CA HIS A 335 10.28 -8.37 37.05
C HIS A 335 10.22 -9.88 37.33
N ILE A 336 11.35 -10.58 37.21
CA ILE A 336 11.50 -12.01 37.49
C ILE A 336 12.48 -12.17 38.66
N GLU A 337 12.15 -13.01 39.63
CA GLU A 337 13.03 -13.33 40.76
C GLU A 337 14.38 -13.91 40.28
N GLY A 338 15.48 -13.57 40.96
CA GLY A 338 16.84 -13.91 40.51
C GLY A 338 17.09 -15.42 40.29
N GLU A 339 16.43 -16.28 41.06
CA GLU A 339 16.49 -17.74 40.90
C GLU A 339 15.82 -18.20 39.60
N LYS A 340 14.65 -17.65 39.26
CA LYS A 340 13.92 -17.94 38.01
C LYS A 340 14.67 -17.40 36.80
N TYR A 341 15.27 -16.22 36.89
CA TYR A 341 16.12 -15.67 35.84
C TYR A 341 17.34 -16.57 35.58
N SER A 342 18.00 -17.05 36.64
CA SER A 342 19.15 -17.96 36.55
C SER A 342 18.76 -19.33 35.97
N TYR A 343 17.60 -19.87 36.35
CA TYR A 343 17.02 -21.10 35.81
C TYR A 343 16.80 -21.03 34.28
N ILE A 344 16.27 -19.90 33.79
CA ILE A 344 16.07 -19.68 32.36
C ILE A 344 17.43 -19.57 31.65
N ARG A 345 18.36 -18.76 32.18
CA ARG A 345 19.67 -18.50 31.56
C ARG A 345 20.56 -19.75 31.48
N ALA A 346 20.38 -20.70 32.39
CA ALA A 346 21.13 -21.95 32.43
C ALA A 346 20.78 -22.94 31.29
N ALA A 347 19.72 -22.70 30.50
CA ALA A 347 19.43 -23.53 29.33
C ALA A 347 20.42 -23.29 28.18
N SER A 348 20.76 -24.37 27.47
CA SER A 348 21.81 -24.38 26.44
C SER A 348 21.38 -23.83 25.07
N THR A 349 20.08 -23.87 24.74
CA THR A 349 19.56 -23.42 23.44
C THR A 349 18.51 -22.32 23.59
N SER A 350 18.37 -21.47 22.57
CA SER A 350 17.36 -20.40 22.57
C SER A 350 15.94 -20.93 22.69
N GLN A 351 15.62 -22.06 22.05
CA GLN A 351 14.31 -22.69 22.14
C GLN A 351 14.04 -23.20 23.56
N GLU A 352 15.03 -23.80 24.21
CA GLU A 352 14.87 -24.31 25.58
C GLU A 352 14.77 -23.20 26.61
N LYS A 353 15.58 -22.14 26.46
CA LYS A 353 15.43 -20.93 27.27
C LYS A 353 14.03 -20.31 27.07
N MET A 354 13.50 -20.29 25.85
CA MET A 354 12.13 -19.81 25.58
C MET A 354 11.06 -20.66 26.26
N ARG A 355 11.19 -22.00 26.24
CA ARG A 355 10.24 -22.89 26.95
C ARG A 355 10.23 -22.61 28.45
N ARG A 356 11.41 -22.49 29.07
CA ARG A 356 11.54 -22.14 30.50
C ARG A 356 11.00 -20.76 30.82
N LEU A 357 11.19 -19.79 29.92
CA LEU A 357 10.59 -18.46 30.10
C LEU A 357 9.06 -18.55 30.13
N TYR A 358 8.44 -19.33 29.25
CA TYR A 358 7.00 -19.55 29.25
C TYR A 358 6.46 -20.21 30.54
N GLU A 359 7.25 -21.05 31.23
CA GLU A 359 6.88 -21.59 32.56
C GLU A 359 6.83 -20.50 33.64
N VAL A 360 7.64 -19.45 33.48
CA VAL A 360 7.74 -18.33 34.41
C VAL A 360 6.71 -17.22 34.13
N LEU A 361 6.12 -17.17 32.92
CA LEU A 361 5.07 -16.22 32.52
C LEU A 361 3.69 -16.55 33.14
N ASN A 362 3.61 -16.54 34.47
CA ASN A 362 2.44 -16.97 35.25
C ASN A 362 1.40 -15.86 35.51
N THR A 363 1.69 -14.60 35.15
CA THR A 363 0.76 -13.47 35.30
C THR A 363 0.59 -12.71 33.99
N ASP A 364 -0.57 -12.09 33.82
CA ASP A 364 -0.89 -11.29 32.63
C ASP A 364 0.05 -10.09 32.48
N ARG A 365 0.42 -9.45 33.60
CA ARG A 365 1.43 -8.38 33.62
C ARG A 365 2.79 -8.83 33.06
N LEU A 366 3.24 -10.04 33.39
CA LEU A 366 4.51 -10.57 32.86
C LEU A 366 4.40 -10.93 31.38
N LYS A 367 3.25 -11.46 30.94
CA LYS A 367 3.00 -11.74 29.52
C LYS A 367 2.95 -10.47 28.68
N GLU A 368 2.40 -9.37 29.21
CA GLU A 368 2.43 -8.07 28.55
C GLU A 368 3.85 -7.50 28.44
N LEU A 369 4.62 -7.52 29.52
CA LEU A 369 6.03 -7.08 29.49
C LEU A 369 6.87 -7.92 28.54
N PHE A 370 6.60 -9.23 28.48
CA PHE A 370 7.26 -10.13 27.52
C PHE A 370 6.87 -9.80 26.08
N PHE A 371 5.60 -9.51 25.82
CA PHE A 371 5.14 -9.06 24.52
C PHE A 371 5.77 -7.73 24.09
N ASP A 372 5.89 -6.76 25.00
CA ASP A 372 6.56 -5.50 24.73
C ASP A 372 8.05 -5.72 24.44
N SER A 373 8.67 -6.66 25.15
CA SER A 373 10.05 -7.08 24.89
C SER A 373 10.20 -7.77 23.52
N LEU A 374 9.24 -8.59 23.10
CA LEU A 374 9.18 -9.16 21.74
C LEU A 374 9.02 -8.06 20.68
N LYS A 375 8.13 -7.09 20.89
CA LYS A 375 7.99 -5.92 20.01
C LYS A 375 9.24 -5.04 19.94
N LYS A 376 10.08 -5.06 20.98
CA LYS A 376 11.31 -4.29 21.00
C LYS A 376 12.43 -4.99 20.24
N ASN A 377 12.60 -6.29 20.46
CA ASN A 377 13.77 -7.04 20.00
C ASN A 377 13.50 -7.88 18.74
N GLU A 378 12.25 -8.30 18.50
CA GLU A 378 11.86 -9.28 17.47
C GLU A 378 10.68 -8.76 16.62
N ARG A 379 10.77 -7.50 16.17
CA ARG A 379 9.69 -6.81 15.44
C ARG A 379 9.18 -7.54 14.22
N SER A 380 10.11 -8.05 13.40
CA SER A 380 9.78 -8.77 12.16
C SER A 380 8.99 -10.05 12.43
N LEU A 381 9.31 -10.76 13.52
CA LEU A 381 8.57 -11.94 13.97
C LEU A 381 7.16 -11.55 14.42
N VAL A 382 7.03 -10.48 15.20
CA VAL A 382 5.73 -10.01 15.69
C VAL A 382 4.82 -9.57 14.54
N SER A 383 5.33 -8.78 13.58
CA SER A 383 4.56 -8.37 12.39
C SER A 383 4.11 -9.57 11.55
N ASN A 384 5.01 -10.53 11.30
CA ASN A 384 4.68 -11.72 10.54
C ASN A 384 3.60 -12.60 11.22
N LEU A 385 3.60 -12.68 12.54
CA LEU A 385 2.60 -13.45 13.30
C LEU A 385 1.24 -12.75 13.40
N PHE A 386 1.21 -11.42 13.30
CA PHE A 386 -0.03 -10.66 13.18
C PHE A 386 -0.66 -10.71 11.78
N GLY A 387 0.04 -11.27 10.79
CA GLY A 387 -0.41 -11.21 9.39
C GLY A 387 -0.38 -9.79 8.82
N LEU A 388 0.50 -8.93 9.36
CA LEU A 388 0.72 -7.54 8.98
C LEU A 388 1.92 -7.40 8.05
#